data_AF-A0A1H0G630-F1
#
_entry.id   AF-A0A1H0G630-F1
#
_cell.length_a   1.000
_cell.length_b   1.000
_cell.length_c   1.000
_cell.angle_alpha   90.00
_cell.angle_beta   90.00
_cell.angle_gamma   90.00
#
_symmetry.space_group_name_H-M   'P 1'
#
loop_
_entity.id
_entity.type
_entity.pdbx_description
1 polymer ?
#
loop_
_entity_poly.entity_id
_entity_poly.type
_entity_poly.pdbx_seq_one_letter_code
_entity_poly.pdbx_strand_id
1 'polypeptide(L)'
;MRMILLALVIIAYVVVTSGLSYFDRLVKNEVEQDLEEHVPQEENDSRKWVDEALYIDELEQPTKPKLTDITSKYESKFENLKQETIDHIEQLKQDVLNEVNEDSNPLTLGVTIIKYEKKADELERQIDEKFNELFQTYLSELKQFGYTTNPVKQLERKYSRTKRSIKNDLVQEANAWIEDQKRF
;
A
#
# COMPACT_ATOMS: atom_id res chain seq x y z
N MET A 1 10.62 -1.10 39.06
CA MET A 1 9.79 -1.36 37.86
C MET A 1 9.76 -0.21 36.86
N ARG A 2 9.59 1.06 37.25
CA ARG A 2 9.54 2.20 36.30
C ARG A 2 10.80 2.40 35.44
N MET A 3 11.98 2.12 35.98
CA MET A 3 13.26 2.20 35.24
C MET A 3 13.39 1.15 34.12
N ILE A 4 12.76 -0.02 34.27
CA ILE A 4 12.86 -1.12 33.30
C ILE A 4 12.00 -0.82 32.05
N LEU A 5 10.83 -0.20 32.26
CA LEU A 5 9.96 0.24 31.16
C LEU A 5 10.61 1.34 30.30
N LEU A 6 11.31 2.29 30.94
CA LEU A 6 12.05 3.34 30.22
C LEU A 6 13.20 2.76 29.38
N ALA A 7 13.92 1.77 29.90
CA ALA A 7 14.98 1.09 29.14
C ALA A 7 14.42 0.36 27.90
N LEU A 8 13.26 -0.27 28.01
CA LEU A 8 12.62 -0.95 26.87
C LEU A 8 12.15 0.02 25.78
N VAL A 9 11.64 1.19 26.15
CA VAL A 9 11.23 2.23 25.18
C VAL A 9 12.44 2.77 24.42
N ILE A 10 13.57 2.98 25.10
CA ILE A 10 14.81 3.45 24.48
C ILE A 10 15.37 2.38 23.52
N ILE A 11 15.35 1.11 23.91
CA ILE A 11 15.79 0.00 23.04
C ILE A 11 14.90 -0.10 21.80
N ALA A 12 13.57 -0.04 21.96
CA ALA A 12 12.64 -0.07 20.83
C ALA A 12 12.89 1.12 19.87
N TYR A 13 13.13 2.31 20.40
CA TYR A 13 13.45 3.49 19.60
C TYR A 13 14.76 3.33 18.81
N VAL A 14 15.81 2.77 19.44
CA VAL A 14 17.10 2.52 18.77
C VAL A 14 16.99 1.45 17.69
N VAL A 15 16.20 0.38 17.91
CA VAL A 15 15.97 -0.67 16.91
C VAL A 15 15.21 -0.14 15.69
N VAL A 16 14.17 0.66 15.89
CA VAL A 16 13.38 1.25 14.79
C VAL A 16 14.22 2.23 13.97
N THR A 17 14.96 3.13 14.63
CA THR A 17 15.79 4.12 13.94
C THR A 17 16.98 3.51 13.21
N SER A 18 17.61 2.48 13.79
CA SER A 18 18.73 1.78 13.16
C SER A 18 18.25 0.85 12.05
N GLY A 19 17.12 0.15 12.22
CA GLY A 19 16.57 -0.79 11.25
C GLY A 19 16.15 -0.14 9.92
N LEU A 20 15.63 1.08 9.97
CA LEU A 20 15.29 1.85 8.76
C LEU A 20 16.51 2.14 7.86
N SER A 21 17.70 2.36 8.45
CA SER A 21 18.92 2.62 7.69
C SER A 21 19.52 1.37 7.00
N TYR A 22 19.22 0.17 7.51
CA TYR A 22 19.62 -1.08 6.89
C TYR A 22 18.71 -1.46 5.72
N PHE A 23 17.40 -1.18 5.83
CA PHE A 23 16.45 -1.39 4.74
C PHE A 23 16.77 -0.55 3.50
N ASP A 24 17.17 0.71 3.69
CA ASP A 24 17.53 1.62 2.60
C ASP A 24 18.80 1.14 1.83
N ARG A 25 19.69 0.36 2.47
CA ARG A 25 20.85 -0.25 1.80
C ARG A 25 20.52 -1.55 1.07
N LEU A 26 19.60 -2.35 1.60
CA LEU A 26 19.16 -3.60 0.97
C LEU A 26 18.39 -3.31 -0.33
N VAL A 27 17.46 -2.36 -0.30
CA VAL A 27 16.69 -1.93 -1.47
C VAL A 27 17.57 -1.29 -2.55
N LYS A 28 18.71 -0.68 -2.17
CA LYS A 28 19.61 -0.04 -3.13
C LYS A 28 20.57 -1.01 -3.80
N ASN A 29 20.97 -2.09 -3.12
CA ASN A 29 21.88 -3.10 -3.69
C ASN A 29 21.17 -4.09 -4.62
N GLU A 30 19.89 -4.40 -4.39
CA GLU A 30 19.10 -5.26 -5.28
C GLU A 30 18.80 -4.60 -6.65
N VAL A 31 18.90 -3.27 -6.72
CA VAL A 31 18.63 -2.50 -7.96
C VAL A 31 19.87 -2.32 -8.84
N GLU A 32 21.08 -2.50 -8.31
CA GLU A 32 22.32 -2.40 -9.10
C GLU A 32 22.81 -3.75 -9.66
N GLN A 33 22.31 -4.88 -9.16
CA GLN A 33 22.85 -6.20 -9.54
C GLN A 33 22.18 -6.87 -10.75
N ASP A 34 21.06 -6.34 -11.25
CA ASP A 34 20.36 -6.83 -12.46
C ASP A 34 20.77 -6.09 -13.76
N LEU A 35 21.84 -5.27 -13.71
CA LEU A 35 22.30 -4.45 -14.85
C LEU A 35 23.59 -4.95 -15.53
N GLU A 36 24.17 -6.05 -15.08
CA GLU A 36 25.28 -6.70 -15.78
C GLU A 36 24.91 -8.16 -16.09
N GLU A 37 25.11 -8.53 -17.36
CA GLU A 37 25.18 -9.91 -17.86
C GLU A 37 23.88 -10.53 -18.46
N HIS A 38 23.50 -10.07 -19.65
CA HIS A 38 23.34 -10.97 -20.80
C HIS A 38 23.20 -10.16 -22.10
N VAL A 39 24.29 -10.04 -22.87
CA VAL A 39 24.25 -9.72 -24.29
C VAL A 39 24.33 -11.06 -25.03
N PRO A 40 23.25 -11.59 -25.63
CA PRO A 40 23.35 -12.77 -26.44
C PRO A 40 24.08 -12.41 -27.74
N GLN A 41 25.21 -13.07 -28.01
CA GLN A 41 25.82 -13.04 -29.34
C GLN A 41 24.92 -13.78 -30.32
N GLU A 42 24.45 -13.08 -31.34
CA GLU A 42 23.74 -13.66 -32.48
C GLU A 42 24.71 -14.51 -33.31
N GLU A 43 24.51 -15.83 -33.26
CA GLU A 43 25.08 -16.75 -34.26
C GLU A 43 24.26 -16.66 -35.55
N ASN A 44 24.96 -16.16 -36.56
CA ASN A 44 24.64 -16.16 -37.97
C ASN A 44 24.45 -17.60 -38.48
N ASP A 45 23.20 -18.03 -38.68
CA ASP A 45 22.91 -19.18 -39.55
C ASP A 45 22.00 -18.79 -40.72
N SER A 46 22.60 -18.94 -41.89
CA SER A 46 22.05 -18.67 -43.21
C SER A 46 21.13 -19.80 -43.68
N ARG A 47 20.19 -19.44 -44.57
CA ARG A 47 19.31 -20.27 -45.44
C ARG A 47 17.92 -20.41 -44.81
N LYS A 48 16.82 -20.06 -45.49
CA LYS A 48 16.42 -20.49 -46.84
C LYS A 48 15.20 -19.66 -47.24
N TRP A 49 15.16 -19.22 -48.49
CA TRP A 49 14.04 -18.51 -49.10
C TRP A 49 12.80 -19.40 -49.14
N VAL A 50 11.69 -18.93 -48.55
CA VAL A 50 10.33 -19.32 -48.92
C VAL A 50 9.59 -18.01 -49.14
N ASP A 51 9.32 -17.71 -50.42
CA ASP A 51 8.44 -16.64 -50.87
C ASP A 51 6.98 -16.97 -50.51
N GLU A 52 6.70 -17.11 -49.23
CA GLU A 52 5.35 -16.98 -48.71
C GLU A 52 5.13 -15.48 -48.57
N ALA A 53 4.17 -14.94 -49.33
CA ALA A 53 3.74 -13.57 -49.21
C ALA A 53 3.27 -13.32 -47.77
N LEU A 54 4.21 -12.94 -46.91
CA LEU A 54 3.98 -12.41 -45.58
C LEU A 54 3.18 -11.13 -45.79
N TYR A 55 1.86 -11.27 -45.67
CA TYR A 55 1.03 -10.28 -45.01
C TYR A 55 1.70 -10.04 -43.65
N ILE A 56 2.72 -9.18 -43.65
CA ILE A 56 3.08 -8.43 -42.47
C ILE A 56 1.87 -7.54 -42.31
N ASP A 57 0.85 -8.04 -41.59
CA ASP A 57 0.00 -7.14 -40.82
C ASP A 57 1.00 -6.19 -40.17
N GLU A 58 0.98 -4.92 -40.59
CA GLU A 58 1.74 -3.87 -39.94
C GLU A 58 1.42 -4.03 -38.47
N LEU A 59 2.32 -4.68 -37.73
CA LEU A 59 2.21 -4.87 -36.30
C LEU A 59 2.24 -3.45 -35.79
N GLU A 60 1.05 -2.89 -35.57
CA GLU A 60 0.85 -1.55 -35.05
C GLU A 60 1.76 -1.49 -33.82
N GLN A 61 2.87 -0.78 -33.97
CA GLN A 61 3.83 -0.69 -32.88
C GLN A 61 3.04 -0.13 -31.70
N PRO A 62 3.06 -0.80 -30.53
CA PRO A 62 2.23 -0.43 -29.41
C PRO A 62 2.48 1.04 -29.12
N THR A 63 1.48 1.87 -29.42
CA THR A 63 1.62 3.31 -29.31
C THR A 63 1.85 3.62 -27.85
N LYS A 64 2.97 4.31 -27.56
CA LYS A 64 3.34 4.69 -26.21
C LYS A 64 2.15 5.44 -25.57
N PRO A 65 1.55 4.92 -24.49
CA PRO A 65 0.39 5.55 -23.87
C PRO A 65 0.78 6.92 -23.32
N LYS A 66 -0.13 7.90 -23.36
CA LYS A 66 0.18 9.23 -22.82
C LYS A 66 0.33 9.13 -21.31
N LEU A 67 1.27 9.91 -20.76
CA LEU A 67 1.50 9.98 -19.31
C LEU A 67 0.22 10.31 -18.52
N THR A 68 -0.64 11.17 -19.08
CA THR A 68 -1.93 11.53 -18.50
C THR A 68 -2.85 10.33 -18.33
N ASP A 69 -2.83 9.40 -19.28
CA ASP A 69 -3.71 8.24 -19.31
C ASP A 69 -3.27 7.22 -18.25
N ILE A 70 -1.95 7.00 -18.17
CA ILE A 70 -1.35 6.18 -17.10
C ILE A 70 -1.68 6.80 -15.72
N THR A 71 -1.48 8.11 -15.56
CA THR A 71 -1.73 8.79 -14.28
C THR A 71 -3.19 8.68 -13.86
N SER A 72 -4.12 8.98 -14.77
CA SER A 72 -5.57 8.88 -14.51
C SER A 72 -5.98 7.45 -14.11
N LYS A 73 -5.44 6.42 -14.77
CA LYS A 73 -5.67 5.01 -14.43
C LYS A 73 -5.31 4.71 -12.97
N TYR A 74 -4.15 5.15 -12.49
CA TYR A 74 -3.71 4.89 -11.11
C TYR A 74 -4.39 5.78 -10.08
N GLU A 75 -4.77 7.01 -10.43
CA GLU A 75 -5.61 7.85 -9.58
C GLU A 75 -6.99 7.23 -9.37
N SER A 76 -7.60 6.67 -10.42
CA SER A 76 -8.89 5.96 -10.29
C SER A 76 -8.76 4.72 -9.41
N LYS A 77 -7.73 3.89 -9.60
CA LYS A 77 -7.45 2.74 -8.72
C LYS A 77 -7.24 3.16 -7.27
N PHE A 78 -6.54 4.27 -7.05
CA PHE A 78 -6.33 4.83 -5.71
C PHE A 78 -7.65 5.24 -5.05
N GLU A 79 -8.54 5.94 -5.75
CA GLU A 79 -9.84 6.32 -5.19
C GLU A 79 -10.72 5.10 -4.90
N ASN A 80 -10.66 4.06 -5.74
CA ASN A 80 -11.39 2.81 -5.48
C ASN A 80 -10.88 2.12 -4.20
N LEU A 81 -9.56 1.95 -4.05
CA LEU A 81 -8.97 1.37 -2.83
C LEU A 81 -9.29 2.20 -1.57
N LYS A 82 -9.34 3.53 -1.70
CA LYS A 82 -9.75 4.41 -0.62
C LYS A 82 -11.22 4.19 -0.25
N GLN A 83 -12.11 4.04 -1.22
CA GLN A 83 -13.52 3.77 -0.93
C GLN A 83 -13.70 2.40 -0.27
N GLU A 84 -13.05 1.35 -0.79
CA GLU A 84 -13.03 0.02 -0.17
C GLU A 84 -12.54 0.07 1.29
N THR A 85 -11.52 0.89 1.55
CA THR A 85 -11.00 1.11 2.91
C THR A 85 -12.07 1.71 3.83
N ILE A 86 -12.77 2.75 3.37
CA ILE A 86 -13.83 3.41 4.15
C ILE A 86 -14.97 2.43 4.41
N ASP A 87 -15.37 1.65 3.41
CA ASP A 87 -16.46 0.68 3.55
C ASP A 87 -16.11 -0.42 4.56
N HIS A 88 -14.89 -0.95 4.54
CA HIS A 88 -14.43 -1.93 5.54
C HIS A 88 -14.37 -1.35 6.95
N ILE A 89 -13.99 -0.08 7.09
CA ILE A 89 -13.97 0.61 8.39
C ILE A 89 -15.39 0.75 8.93
N GLU A 90 -16.35 1.17 8.10
CA GLU A 90 -17.75 1.30 8.53
C GLU A 90 -18.34 -0.08 8.87
N GLN A 91 -18.01 -1.12 8.11
CA GLN A 91 -18.40 -2.49 8.45
C GLN A 91 -17.82 -2.92 9.81
N LEU A 92 -16.54 -2.65 10.06
CA LEU A 92 -15.90 -2.97 11.33
C LEU A 92 -16.61 -2.29 12.51
N LYS A 93 -17.03 -1.04 12.33
CA LYS A 93 -17.81 -0.28 13.30
C LYS A 93 -19.20 -0.89 13.53
N GLN A 94 -19.92 -1.25 12.47
CA GLN A 94 -21.22 -1.92 12.61
C GLN A 94 -21.09 -3.26 13.34
N ASP A 95 -20.04 -4.02 13.06
CA ASP A 95 -19.77 -5.28 13.77
C ASP A 95 -19.51 -5.06 15.28
N VAL A 96 -18.80 -3.97 15.66
CA VAL A 96 -18.64 -3.59 17.07
C VAL A 96 -19.98 -3.28 17.71
N LEU A 97 -20.80 -2.44 17.06
CA LEU A 97 -22.09 -2.01 17.61
C LEU A 97 -23.07 -3.17 17.77
N ASN A 98 -23.02 -4.15 16.87
CA ASN A 98 -23.85 -5.36 16.96
C ASN A 98 -23.40 -6.33 18.07
N GLU A 99 -22.13 -6.30 18.45
CA GLU A 99 -21.58 -7.11 19.54
C GLU A 99 -21.67 -6.43 20.91
N VAL A 100 -21.76 -5.10 20.95
CA VAL A 100 -21.87 -4.31 22.18
C VAL A 100 -23.33 -3.88 22.38
N ASN A 101 -24.06 -4.66 23.17
CA ASN A 101 -25.42 -4.34 23.61
C ASN A 101 -25.39 -3.39 24.81
N GLU A 102 -26.46 -2.64 25.09
CA GLU A 102 -26.59 -1.80 26.30
C GLU A 102 -26.39 -2.60 27.61
N ASP A 103 -26.70 -3.90 27.62
CA ASP A 103 -26.51 -4.81 28.77
C ASP A 103 -25.11 -5.46 28.83
N SER A 104 -24.17 -5.04 27.98
CA SER A 104 -22.83 -5.64 27.94
C SER A 104 -22.06 -5.33 29.22
N ASN A 105 -21.62 -6.37 29.93
CA ASN A 105 -20.78 -6.17 31.10
C ASN A 105 -19.41 -5.53 30.69
N PRO A 106 -18.74 -4.79 31.58
CA PRO A 106 -17.48 -4.12 31.27
C PRO A 106 -16.34 -5.05 30.81
N LEU A 107 -16.37 -6.33 31.21
CA LEU A 107 -15.38 -7.31 30.78
C LEU A 107 -15.61 -7.70 29.31
N THR A 108 -16.85 -7.93 28.90
CA THR A 108 -17.23 -8.17 27.50
C THR A 108 -16.84 -6.98 26.64
N LEU A 109 -17.15 -5.75 27.09
CA LEU A 109 -16.75 -4.53 26.40
C LEU A 109 -15.23 -4.45 26.20
N GLY A 110 -14.44 -4.73 27.25
CA GLY A 110 -12.98 -4.74 27.16
C GLY A 110 -12.44 -5.79 26.18
N VAL A 111 -13.02 -7.00 26.17
CA VAL A 111 -12.65 -8.06 25.22
C VAL A 111 -13.01 -7.66 23.78
N THR A 112 -14.18 -7.07 23.57
CA THR A 112 -14.61 -6.58 22.25
C THR A 112 -13.66 -5.49 21.74
N ILE A 113 -13.32 -4.50 22.57
CA ILE A 113 -12.36 -3.45 22.18
C ILE A 113 -11.03 -4.06 21.71
N ILE A 114 -10.43 -4.98 22.47
CA ILE A 114 -9.16 -5.62 22.11
C ILE A 114 -9.29 -6.43 20.81
N LYS A 115 -10.40 -7.13 20.60
CA LYS A 115 -10.68 -7.89 19.38
C LYS A 115 -10.72 -6.97 18.16
N TYR A 116 -11.38 -5.82 18.28
CA TYR A 116 -11.55 -4.89 17.17
C TYR A 116 -10.32 -4.00 16.93
N GLU A 117 -9.52 -3.72 17.96
CA GLU A 117 -8.18 -3.12 17.81
C GLU A 117 -7.29 -4.01 16.92
N LYS A 118 -7.23 -5.32 17.20
CA LYS A 118 -6.48 -6.27 16.35
C LYS A 118 -6.99 -6.34 14.92
N LYS A 119 -8.32 -6.33 14.73
CA LYS A 119 -8.92 -6.30 13.38
C LYS A 119 -8.57 -5.01 12.64
N ALA A 120 -8.56 -3.87 13.33
CA ALA A 120 -8.20 -2.58 12.74
C ALA A 120 -6.71 -2.55 12.32
N ASP A 121 -5.81 -3.07 13.16
CA ASP A 121 -4.38 -3.18 12.83
C ASP A 121 -4.16 -4.09 11.61
N GLU A 122 -4.85 -5.23 11.56
CA GLU A 122 -4.77 -6.15 10.43
C GLU A 122 -5.33 -5.52 9.14
N LEU A 123 -6.46 -4.80 9.24
CA LEU A 123 -7.03 -4.06 8.12
C LEU A 123 -6.07 -2.98 7.63
N GLU A 124 -5.45 -2.21 8.54
CA GLU A 124 -4.42 -1.21 8.20
C GLU A 124 -3.27 -1.86 7.42
N ARG A 125 -2.77 -3.00 7.90
CA ARG A 125 -1.68 -3.75 7.23
C ARG A 125 -2.07 -4.21 5.82
N GLN A 126 -3.25 -4.78 5.65
CA GLN A 126 -3.74 -5.23 4.35
C GLN A 126 -3.94 -4.07 3.36
N ILE A 127 -4.40 -2.92 3.86
CA ILE A 127 -4.56 -1.71 3.04
C ILE A 127 -3.18 -1.19 2.60
N ASP A 128 -2.21 -1.13 3.53
CA ASP A 128 -0.85 -0.71 3.25
C ASP A 128 -0.20 -1.61 2.19
N GLU A 129 -0.38 -2.93 2.30
CA GLU A 129 0.10 -3.92 1.31
C GLU A 129 -0.51 -3.64 -0.08
N LYS A 130 -1.84 -3.48 -0.18
CA LYS A 130 -2.51 -3.17 -1.46
C LYS A 130 -2.07 -1.84 -2.08
N PHE A 131 -1.87 -0.80 -1.29
CA PHE A 131 -1.38 0.49 -1.81
C PHE A 131 0.08 0.39 -2.24
N ASN A 132 0.91 -0.36 -1.51
CA ASN A 132 2.30 -0.60 -1.92
C ASN A 132 2.36 -1.33 -3.28
N GLU A 133 1.55 -2.38 -3.47
CA GLU A 133 1.43 -3.06 -4.76
C GLU A 133 0.99 -2.10 -5.89
N LEU A 134 0.03 -1.22 -5.61
CA LEU A 134 -0.40 -0.19 -6.55
C LEU A 134 0.78 0.73 -6.95
N PHE A 135 1.58 1.19 -5.98
CA PHE A 135 2.72 2.07 -6.24
C PHE A 135 3.83 1.37 -7.01
N GLN A 136 4.15 0.11 -6.68
CA GLN A 136 5.15 -0.66 -7.43
C GLN A 136 4.72 -0.89 -8.88
N THR A 137 3.45 -1.22 -9.09
CA THR A 137 2.90 -1.41 -10.45
C THR A 137 2.93 -0.09 -11.23
N TYR A 138 2.55 1.02 -10.59
CA TYR A 138 2.61 2.35 -11.22
C TYR A 138 4.04 2.76 -11.58
N LEU A 139 4.99 2.53 -10.66
CA LEU A 139 6.39 2.82 -10.87
C LEU A 139 6.97 2.00 -12.03
N SER A 140 6.65 0.70 -12.09
CA SER A 140 7.08 -0.19 -13.17
C SER A 140 6.54 0.27 -14.53
N GLU A 141 5.24 0.60 -14.62
CA GLU A 141 4.61 1.06 -15.85
C GLU A 141 5.22 2.40 -16.32
N LEU A 142 5.51 3.33 -15.42
CA LEU A 142 6.21 4.58 -15.78
C LEU A 142 7.63 4.33 -16.28
N LYS A 143 8.39 3.44 -15.62
CA LYS A 143 9.76 3.08 -16.02
C LYS A 143 9.79 2.40 -17.39
N GLN A 144 8.86 1.48 -17.65
CA GLN A 144 8.75 0.78 -18.94
C GLN A 144 8.63 1.76 -20.12
N PHE A 145 7.92 2.87 -19.92
CA PHE A 145 7.76 3.91 -20.94
C PHE A 145 8.73 5.09 -20.78
N GLY A 146 9.74 5.00 -19.91
CA GLY A 146 10.75 6.05 -19.72
C GLY A 146 10.18 7.38 -19.20
N TYR A 147 9.09 7.34 -18.42
CA TYR A 147 8.51 8.51 -17.78
C TYR A 147 9.13 8.79 -16.41
N THR A 148 9.01 10.04 -15.95
CA THR A 148 9.47 10.43 -14.61
C THR A 148 8.59 9.81 -13.52
N THR A 149 9.16 9.52 -12.36
CA THR A 149 8.45 8.89 -11.23
C THR A 149 7.75 9.90 -10.30
N ASN A 150 7.76 11.19 -10.64
CA ASN A 150 7.12 12.25 -9.85
C ASN A 150 5.63 12.01 -9.55
N PRO A 151 4.81 11.50 -10.50
CA PRO A 151 3.41 11.20 -10.22
C PRO A 151 3.19 10.15 -9.13
N VAL A 152 4.03 9.11 -9.06
CA VAL A 152 3.98 8.09 -7.99
C VAL A 152 4.19 8.74 -6.63
N LYS A 153 5.23 9.59 -6.49
CA LYS A 153 5.51 10.33 -5.25
C LYS A 153 4.37 11.27 -4.83
N GLN A 154 3.66 11.85 -5.80
CA GLN A 154 2.49 12.67 -5.50
C GLN A 154 1.35 11.82 -4.94
N LEU A 155 1.12 10.63 -5.52
CA LEU A 155 0.10 9.69 -5.06
C LEU A 155 0.43 9.11 -3.68
N GLU A 156 1.69 8.76 -3.40
CA GLU A 156 2.16 8.33 -2.07
C GLU A 156 1.93 9.39 -0.98
N ARG A 157 2.18 10.67 -1.31
CA ARG A 157 1.88 11.79 -0.40
C ARG A 157 0.39 11.95 -0.18
N LYS A 158 -0.42 11.77 -1.23
CA LYS A 158 -1.89 11.79 -1.14
C LYS A 158 -2.37 10.69 -0.21
N TYR A 159 -1.90 9.47 -0.41
CA TYR A 159 -2.15 8.31 0.45
C TYR A 159 -1.80 8.60 1.91
N SER A 160 -0.59 9.08 2.20
CA SER A 160 -0.13 9.38 3.57
C SER A 160 -1.05 10.39 4.28
N ARG A 161 -1.55 11.39 3.54
CA ARG A 161 -2.51 12.38 4.06
C ARG A 161 -3.88 11.75 4.30
N THR A 162 -4.38 10.98 3.35
CA THR A 162 -5.67 10.27 3.47
C THR A 162 -5.66 9.32 4.65
N LYS A 163 -4.62 8.48 4.79
CA LYS A 163 -4.45 7.56 5.91
C LYS A 163 -4.47 8.28 7.25
N ARG A 164 -3.75 9.41 7.38
CA ARG A 164 -3.77 10.22 8.59
C ARG A 164 -5.14 10.83 8.86
N SER A 165 -5.86 11.30 7.83
CA SER A 165 -7.21 11.84 7.99
C SER A 165 -8.15 10.77 8.53
N ILE A 166 -8.21 9.61 7.88
CA ILE A 166 -9.06 8.49 8.29
C ILE A 166 -8.76 8.07 9.74
N LYS A 167 -7.48 7.96 10.10
CA LYS A 167 -7.08 7.63 11.48
C LYS A 167 -7.55 8.67 12.50
N ASN A 168 -7.44 9.95 12.17
CA ASN A 168 -7.92 11.02 13.05
C ASN A 168 -9.44 10.99 13.20
N ASP A 169 -10.16 10.79 12.09
CA ASP A 169 -11.63 10.73 12.08
C ASP A 169 -12.12 9.55 12.94
N LEU A 170 -11.47 8.39 12.82
CA LEU A 170 -11.76 7.22 13.66
C LEU A 170 -11.50 7.44 15.14
N VAL A 171 -10.39 8.10 15.50
CA VAL A 171 -10.09 8.40 16.91
C VAL A 171 -11.11 9.39 17.48
N GLN A 172 -11.53 10.39 16.70
CA GLN A 172 -12.56 11.34 17.14
C GLN A 172 -13.90 10.63 17.37
N GLU A 173 -14.30 9.77 16.43
CA GLU A 173 -15.54 9.01 16.53
C GLU A 173 -15.53 8.03 17.71
N ALA A 174 -14.43 7.30 17.91
CA ALA A 174 -14.27 6.40 19.04
C ALA A 174 -14.35 7.14 20.39
N ASN A 175 -13.72 8.32 20.50
CA ASN A 175 -13.81 9.14 21.72
C ASN A 175 -15.23 9.64 21.97
N ALA A 176 -15.94 10.10 20.93
CA ALA A 176 -17.32 10.54 21.03
C ALA A 176 -18.23 9.41 21.52
N TRP A 177 -18.05 8.21 20.98
CA TRP A 177 -18.79 7.03 21.41
C TRP A 177 -18.52 6.65 22.87
N ILE A 178 -17.26 6.68 23.31
CA ILE A 178 -16.88 6.42 24.72
C ILE A 178 -17.50 7.47 25.66
N GLU A 179 -17.54 8.74 25.25
CA GLU A 179 -18.16 9.80 26.05
C GLU A 179 -19.67 9.65 26.17
N ASP A 180 -20.34 9.18 25.12
CA ASP A 180 -21.79 8.93 25.14
C ASP A 180 -22.15 7.79 26.11
N GLN A 181 -21.37 6.70 26.09
CA GLN A 181 -21.54 5.57 27.00
C GLN A 181 -21.30 5.92 28.47
N LYS A 182 -20.52 6.97 28.78
CA LYS A 182 -20.27 7.43 30.17
C LYS A 182 -21.41 8.26 30.76
N ARG A 183 -22.37 8.72 29.93
CA ARG A 183 -23.48 9.57 30.37
C ARG A 183 -24.70 8.77 30.87
N PHE A 184 -24.69 7.45 30.66
CA PHE A 184 -25.69 6.50 31.15
C PHE A 184 -25.12 5.71 32.33
#